data_AF-W6RD94-F1
#
_entry.id   AF-W6RD94-F1
#
_cell.length_a   1.000
_cell.length_b   1.000
_cell.length_c   1.000
_cell.angle_alpha   90.00
_cell.angle_beta   90.00
_cell.angle_gamma   90.00
#
_symmetry.space_group_name_H-M   'P 1'
#
loop_
_entity.id
_entity.type
_entity.pdbx_description
1 polymer ?
#
loop_
_entity_poly.entity_id
_entity_poly.type
_entity_poly.pdbx_seq_one_letter_code
_entity_poly.pdbx_strand_id
1 'polypeptide(L)'
;MTEAINESWFHEEGLLLGGWQPEQLAKAIQDIEEGKKEPTPGRIVAALTFSFWTAMFGKDYETLWQTTLHKIGRKPDGKGLRRKDFSGPLAQIRSLRNLIAHHEPVIMWNLPKRYDSMLEMTGWLSPPAAAWCQTHCRFQQVYPAEPIALHQPPKEAKGRGILTE
;
A
#
# COMPACT_ATOMS: atom_id res chain seq x y z
N MET A 1 -3.70 24.56 -5.17
CA MET A 1 -4.30 23.30 -5.65
C MET A 1 -5.73 23.63 -6.01
N THR A 2 -5.94 24.23 -7.18
CA THR A 2 -7.16 25.03 -7.45
C THR A 2 -7.98 24.52 -8.63
N GLU A 3 -7.76 23.28 -9.06
CA GLU A 3 -8.67 22.59 -9.96
C GLU A 3 -8.98 21.23 -9.35
N ALA A 4 -9.85 21.24 -8.34
CA ALA A 4 -10.52 20.02 -7.91
C ALA A 4 -11.54 19.67 -9.00
N ILE A 5 -11.46 18.47 -9.55
CA ILE A 5 -12.38 18.01 -10.61
C ILE A 5 -13.83 18.15 -10.12
N ASN A 6 -14.12 17.60 -8.94
CA ASN A 6 -15.26 17.88 -8.05
C ASN A 6 -15.17 16.94 -6.83
N GLU A 7 -16.07 17.08 -5.87
CA GLU A 7 -16.11 16.19 -4.68
C GLU A 7 -16.49 14.75 -5.02
N SER A 8 -17.18 14.54 -6.14
CA SER A 8 -17.70 13.27 -6.64
C SER A 8 -16.84 12.66 -7.76
N TRP A 9 -15.55 13.02 -7.82
CA TRP A 9 -14.61 12.67 -8.90
C TRP A 9 -14.59 11.17 -9.23
N PHE A 10 -14.89 10.30 -8.26
CA PHE A 10 -14.93 8.85 -8.45
C PHE A 10 -16.07 8.37 -9.35
N HIS A 11 -17.01 9.24 -9.73
CA HIS A 11 -18.04 8.98 -10.73
C HIS A 11 -17.67 9.43 -12.15
N GLU A 12 -16.58 10.17 -12.32
CA GLU A 12 -16.18 10.68 -13.64
C GLU A 12 -15.57 9.56 -14.50
N GLU A 13 -16.03 9.48 -15.74
CA GLU A 13 -15.49 8.54 -16.71
C GLU A 13 -13.98 8.78 -16.92
N GLY A 14 -13.21 7.69 -16.89
CA GLY A 14 -11.76 7.75 -17.11
C GLY A 14 -10.92 8.16 -15.89
N LEU A 15 -11.51 8.40 -14.71
CA LEU A 15 -10.72 8.61 -13.47
C LEU A 15 -10.48 7.32 -12.67
N LEU A 16 -11.37 6.33 -12.80
CA LEU A 16 -11.17 4.98 -12.26
C LEU A 16 -10.59 4.07 -13.36
N LEU A 17 -9.27 3.94 -13.37
CA LEU A 17 -8.51 3.19 -14.38
C LEU A 17 -8.19 1.76 -13.94
N GLY A 18 -8.22 1.46 -12.64
CA GLY A 18 -8.02 0.11 -12.14
C GLY A 18 -9.27 -0.75 -12.31
N GLY A 19 -9.11 -1.92 -12.92
CA GLY A 19 -10.24 -2.80 -13.29
C GLY A 19 -11.18 -3.16 -12.13
N TRP A 20 -10.67 -3.28 -10.90
CA TRP A 20 -11.45 -3.64 -9.72
C TRP A 20 -11.94 -2.44 -8.88
N GLN A 21 -11.56 -1.21 -9.23
CA GLN A 21 -11.96 -0.03 -8.46
C GLN A 21 -13.46 0.28 -8.56
N PRO A 22 -14.14 0.09 -9.72
CA PRO A 22 -15.59 0.25 -9.80
C PRO A 22 -16.35 -0.67 -8.83
N GLU A 23 -15.91 -1.93 -8.72
CA GLU A 23 -16.52 -2.91 -7.81
C GLU A 23 -16.30 -2.52 -6.33
N GLN A 24 -15.09 -2.02 -6.01
CA GLN A 24 -14.80 -1.49 -4.67
C GLN A 24 -15.62 -0.26 -4.32
N LEU A 25 -15.84 0.64 -5.28
CA LEU A 25 -16.69 1.81 -5.11
C LEU A 25 -18.15 1.38 -4.89
N ALA A 26 -18.68 0.49 -5.72
CA ALA A 26 -20.03 -0.03 -5.59
C ALA A 26 -20.25 -0.71 -4.23
N LYS A 27 -19.30 -1.53 -3.78
CA LYS A 27 -19.37 -2.17 -2.46
C LYS A 27 -19.34 -1.16 -1.31
N ALA A 28 -18.51 -0.12 -1.40
CA ALA A 28 -18.44 0.92 -0.39
C ALA A 28 -19.77 1.69 -0.28
N ILE A 29 -20.42 2.00 -1.41
CA ILE A 29 -21.75 2.64 -1.45
C ILE A 29 -22.79 1.72 -0.82
N GLN A 30 -22.83 0.45 -1.23
CA GLN A 30 -23.75 -0.56 -0.69
C GLN A 30 -23.64 -0.67 0.84
N ASP A 31 -22.42 -0.75 1.38
CA ASP A 31 -22.19 -0.86 2.83
C ASP A 31 -22.69 0.36 3.61
N ILE A 32 -22.59 1.55 3.02
CA ILE A 32 -23.12 2.79 3.61
C ILE A 32 -24.65 2.75 3.65
N GLU A 33 -25.27 2.34 2.54
CA GLU A 33 -26.72 2.26 2.40
C GLU A 33 -27.34 1.19 3.31
N GLU A 34 -26.73 0.01 3.41
CA GLU A 34 -27.13 -1.06 4.34
C GLU A 34 -27.06 -0.58 5.81
N GLY A 35 -26.10 0.30 6.10
CA GLY A 35 -25.98 1.01 7.38
C GLY A 35 -27.01 2.11 7.60
N LYS A 36 -27.99 2.29 6.69
CA LYS A 36 -29.02 3.35 6.70
C LYS A 36 -28.45 4.76 6.72
N LYS A 37 -27.33 4.95 6.02
CA LYS A 37 -26.64 6.23 5.91
C LYS A 37 -26.67 6.69 4.45
N GLU A 38 -26.74 8.00 4.24
CA GLU A 38 -26.64 8.60 2.90
C GLU A 38 -25.19 8.49 2.34
N PRO A 39 -24.96 8.03 1.10
CA PRO A 39 -23.63 7.90 0.51
C PRO A 39 -23.08 9.24 0.04
N THR A 40 -22.81 10.17 0.96
CA THR A 40 -22.17 11.45 0.63
C THR A 40 -20.73 11.25 0.16
N PRO A 41 -20.16 12.17 -0.66
CA PRO A 41 -18.82 11.98 -1.21
C PRO A 41 -17.73 11.75 -0.15
N GLY A 42 -17.75 12.53 0.94
CA GLY A 42 -16.83 12.33 2.06
C GLY A 42 -17.01 10.97 2.76
N ARG A 43 -18.25 10.46 2.84
CA ARG A 43 -18.53 9.15 3.44
C ARG A 43 -18.07 8.01 2.53
N ILE A 44 -18.26 8.13 1.21
CA ILE A 44 -17.75 7.19 0.22
C ILE A 44 -16.22 7.13 0.32
N VAL A 45 -15.55 8.28 0.22
CA VAL A 45 -14.07 8.37 0.31
C VAL A 45 -13.55 7.71 1.60
N ALA A 46 -14.23 7.92 2.72
CA ALA A 46 -13.88 7.31 3.99
C ALA A 46 -14.14 5.79 4.06
N ALA A 47 -15.10 5.26 3.28
CA ALA A 47 -15.43 3.84 3.22
C ALA A 47 -14.54 3.05 2.25
N LEU A 48 -13.80 3.72 1.35
CA LEU A 48 -12.91 3.06 0.40
C LEU A 48 -11.76 2.33 1.09
N THR A 49 -11.57 1.07 0.71
CA THR A 49 -10.52 0.21 1.26
C THR A 49 -9.12 0.68 0.88
N PHE A 50 -8.11 0.28 1.67
CA PHE A 50 -6.72 0.60 1.36
C PHE A 50 -6.28 0.14 -0.05
N SER A 51 -6.78 -1.00 -0.53
CA SER A 51 -6.49 -1.50 -1.87
C SER A 51 -6.90 -0.53 -2.98
N PHE A 52 -8.03 0.18 -2.81
CA PHE A 52 -8.50 1.19 -3.77
C PHE A 52 -7.43 2.27 -3.96
N TRP A 53 -6.95 2.83 -2.85
CA TRP A 53 -5.95 3.90 -2.88
C TRP A 53 -4.60 3.43 -3.43
N THR A 54 -4.15 2.22 -3.08
CA THR A 54 -2.88 1.69 -3.62
C THR A 54 -2.93 1.44 -5.14
N ALA A 55 -4.11 1.13 -5.69
CA ALA A 55 -4.28 0.91 -7.13
C ALA A 55 -4.02 2.19 -7.94
N MET A 56 -4.28 3.36 -7.37
CA MET A 56 -4.01 4.67 -7.99
C MET A 56 -2.52 4.98 -8.19
N PHE A 57 -1.62 4.17 -7.61
CA PHE A 57 -0.18 4.25 -7.89
C PHE A 57 0.26 3.19 -8.92
N GLY A 58 -0.68 2.46 -9.52
CA GLY A 58 -0.46 1.49 -10.59
C GLY A 58 0.03 2.12 -11.89
N LYS A 59 0.41 1.28 -12.85
CA LYS A 59 0.92 1.73 -14.16
C LYS A 59 -0.13 2.52 -14.95
N ASP A 60 -1.41 2.17 -14.79
CA ASP A 60 -2.51 2.79 -15.53
C ASP A 60 -2.71 4.25 -15.12
N TYR A 61 -2.22 4.62 -13.93
CA TYR A 61 -2.27 5.96 -13.36
C TYR A 61 -1.00 6.80 -13.60
N GLU A 62 -0.14 6.43 -14.55
CA GLU A 62 1.07 7.20 -14.85
C GLU A 62 0.74 8.65 -15.25
N THR A 63 -0.30 8.89 -16.05
CA THR A 63 -0.72 10.24 -16.42
C THR A 63 -1.11 11.08 -15.20
N LEU A 64 -1.91 10.52 -14.29
CA LEU A 64 -2.30 11.18 -13.04
C LEU A 64 -1.06 11.53 -12.18
N TRP A 65 -0.06 10.66 -12.18
CA TRP A 65 1.22 10.92 -11.51
C TRP A 65 1.93 12.13 -12.12
N GLN A 66 2.16 12.10 -13.43
CA GLN A 66 2.94 13.12 -14.14
C GLN A 66 2.26 14.49 -14.12
N THR A 67 0.93 14.55 -14.11
CA THR A 67 0.20 15.84 -14.09
C THR A 67 0.03 16.39 -12.67
N THR A 68 -0.26 15.51 -11.70
CA THR A 68 -0.77 15.91 -10.39
C THR A 68 0.00 15.31 -9.23
N LEU A 69 0.09 13.97 -9.13
CA LEU A 69 0.57 13.34 -7.89
C LEU A 69 2.08 13.47 -7.66
N HIS A 70 2.90 13.79 -8.67
CA HIS A 70 4.33 14.06 -8.46
C HIS A 70 4.60 15.25 -7.51
N LYS A 71 3.59 16.07 -7.22
CA LYS A 71 3.65 17.25 -6.34
C LYS A 71 3.31 16.94 -4.87
N ILE A 72 2.86 15.72 -4.55
CA ILE A 72 2.37 15.36 -3.21
C ILE A 72 3.45 15.37 -2.12
N GLY A 73 4.72 15.38 -2.51
CA GLY A 73 5.84 15.38 -1.60
C GLY A 73 7.18 15.45 -2.31
N ARG A 74 8.26 15.46 -1.54
CA ARG A 74 9.64 15.43 -2.03
C ARG A 74 10.50 14.53 -1.17
N LYS A 75 11.59 14.05 -1.75
CA LYS A 75 12.64 13.35 -1.00
C LYS A 75 13.41 14.33 -0.11
N PRO A 76 14.10 13.84 0.94
CA PRO A 76 14.93 14.68 1.80
C PRO A 76 16.02 15.45 1.05
N ASP A 77 16.53 14.90 -0.07
CA ASP A 77 17.51 15.55 -0.94
C ASP A 77 16.89 16.57 -1.92
N GLY A 78 15.61 16.90 -1.75
CA GLY A 78 14.86 17.85 -2.58
C GLY A 78 14.38 17.28 -3.92
N LYS A 79 14.81 16.08 -4.31
CA LYS A 79 14.40 15.46 -5.57
C LYS A 79 12.91 15.13 -5.57
N GLY A 80 12.33 15.19 -6.76
CA GLY A 80 10.95 14.77 -7.00
C GLY A 80 10.75 13.28 -6.70
N LEU A 81 9.54 12.94 -6.26
CA LEU A 81 9.13 11.56 -6.08
C LEU A 81 8.75 10.95 -7.44
N ARG A 82 9.01 9.66 -7.60
CA ARG A 82 8.55 8.87 -8.74
C ARG A 82 7.39 8.00 -8.30
N ARG A 83 6.46 7.67 -9.20
CA ARG A 83 5.35 6.77 -8.87
C ARG A 83 5.82 5.45 -8.26
N LYS A 84 6.93 4.92 -8.80
CA LYS A 84 7.57 3.68 -8.33
C LYS A 84 8.18 3.77 -6.94
N ASP A 85 8.45 4.97 -6.43
CA ASP A 85 8.87 5.16 -5.04
C ASP A 85 7.71 4.81 -4.08
N PHE A 86 6.45 4.82 -4.55
CA PHE A 86 5.28 4.39 -3.79
C PHE A 86 4.76 3.01 -4.21
N SER A 87 4.60 2.74 -5.51
CA SER A 87 3.86 1.55 -5.98
C SER A 87 4.47 0.23 -5.53
N GLY A 88 5.80 0.10 -5.56
CA GLY A 88 6.51 -1.07 -5.05
C GLY A 88 6.31 -1.27 -3.55
N PRO A 89 6.68 -0.29 -2.70
CA PRO A 89 6.45 -0.37 -1.26
C PRO A 89 4.98 -0.60 -0.87
N LEU A 90 4.02 0.11 -1.47
CA LEU A 90 2.59 -0.03 -1.17
C LEU A 90 2.08 -1.43 -1.50
N ALA A 91 2.54 -2.06 -2.59
CA ALA A 91 2.19 -3.44 -2.91
C ALA A 91 2.65 -4.40 -1.79
N GLN A 92 3.87 -4.24 -1.30
CA GLN A 92 4.42 -5.04 -0.20
C GLN A 92 3.66 -4.81 1.12
N ILE A 93 3.32 -3.55 1.42
CA ILE A 93 2.57 -3.17 2.61
C ILE A 93 1.15 -3.75 2.57
N ARG A 94 0.48 -3.67 1.41
CA ARG A 94 -0.84 -4.26 1.21
C ARG A 94 -0.82 -5.78 1.45
N SER A 95 0.15 -6.48 0.86
CA SER A 95 0.31 -7.92 1.10
C SER A 95 0.56 -8.24 2.57
N LEU A 96 1.49 -7.54 3.22
CA LEU A 96 1.78 -7.74 4.65
C LEU A 96 0.54 -7.51 5.51
N ARG A 97 -0.19 -6.40 5.28
CA ARG A 97 -1.43 -6.10 6.02
C ARG A 97 -2.47 -7.20 5.85
N ASN A 98 -2.61 -7.73 4.64
CA ASN A 98 -3.57 -8.79 4.36
C ASN A 98 -3.18 -10.09 5.07
N LEU A 99 -1.90 -10.48 5.03
CA LEU A 99 -1.41 -11.62 5.81
C LEU A 99 -1.74 -11.48 7.30
N ILE A 100 -1.45 -10.31 7.88
CA ILE A 100 -1.76 -10.01 9.29
C ILE A 100 -3.26 -10.13 9.57
N ALA A 101 -4.11 -9.56 8.70
CA ALA A 101 -5.56 -9.61 8.86
C ALA A 101 -6.13 -11.04 8.74
N HIS A 102 -5.48 -11.89 7.95
CA HIS A 102 -5.81 -13.31 7.83
C HIS A 102 -5.11 -14.20 8.88
N HIS A 103 -4.40 -13.61 9.83
CA HIS A 103 -3.61 -14.32 10.85
C HIS A 103 -2.59 -15.30 10.23
N GLU A 104 -2.06 -14.97 9.06
CA GLU A 104 -1.04 -15.76 8.39
C GLU A 104 0.37 -15.46 8.93
N PRO A 105 1.32 -16.41 8.82
CA PRO A 105 2.69 -16.18 9.28
C PRO A 105 3.43 -15.10 8.49
N VAL A 106 4.03 -14.14 9.20
CA VAL A 106 4.86 -13.06 8.62
C VAL A 106 6.36 -13.24 8.89
N ILE A 107 6.75 -14.35 9.52
CA ILE A 107 8.12 -14.63 9.96
C ILE A 107 9.15 -14.67 8.81
N MET A 108 8.71 -14.98 7.59
CA MET A 108 9.55 -15.00 6.39
C MET A 108 9.79 -13.60 5.80
N TRP A 109 9.10 -12.57 6.29
CA TRP A 109 9.19 -11.22 5.78
C TRP A 109 10.30 -10.44 6.48
N ASN A 110 11.01 -9.60 5.72
CA ASN A 110 11.89 -8.59 6.30
C ASN A 110 11.04 -7.42 6.84
N LEU A 111 10.49 -7.60 8.04
CA LEU A 111 9.63 -6.62 8.71
C LEU A 111 10.33 -5.30 9.00
N PRO A 112 11.61 -5.24 9.43
CA PRO A 112 12.33 -3.97 9.59
C PRO A 112 12.33 -3.14 8.31
N LYS A 113 12.64 -3.75 7.17
CA LYS A 113 12.59 -3.06 5.87
C LYS A 113 11.18 -2.57 5.53
N ARG A 114 10.12 -3.30 5.91
CA ARG A 114 8.73 -2.86 5.68
C ARG A 114 8.37 -1.67 6.57
N TYR A 115 8.75 -1.70 7.84
CA TYR A 115 8.60 -0.60 8.78
C TYR A 115 9.30 0.67 8.26
N ASP A 116 10.56 0.55 7.86
CA ASP A 116 11.33 1.68 7.32
C ASP A 116 10.68 2.26 6.06
N SER A 117 10.16 1.40 5.17
CA SER A 117 9.44 1.83 3.97
C SER A 117 8.16 2.62 4.31
N MET A 118 7.41 2.20 5.34
CA MET A 118 6.20 2.91 5.78
C MET A 118 6.55 4.28 6.37
N LEU A 119 7.59 4.35 7.20
CA LEU A 119 8.07 5.61 7.78
C LEU A 119 8.62 6.56 6.72
N GLU A 120 9.41 6.05 5.77
CA GLU A 120 9.98 6.85 4.69
C GLU A 120 8.88 7.49 3.84
N MET A 121 7.91 6.71 3.37
CA MET A 121 6.78 7.24 2.59
C MET A 121 5.93 8.23 3.39
N THR A 122 5.67 7.93 4.66
CA THR A 122 4.92 8.85 5.53
C THR A 122 5.72 10.14 5.73
N GLY A 123 7.05 10.07 5.84
CA GLY A 123 7.93 11.22 5.97
C GLY A 123 7.94 12.11 4.73
N TRP A 124 7.84 11.52 3.54
CA TRP A 124 7.70 12.30 2.29
C TRP A 124 6.38 13.07 2.20
N LEU A 125 5.30 12.53 2.76
CA LEU A 125 3.96 13.12 2.68
C LEU A 125 3.65 14.06 3.86
N SER A 126 4.09 13.69 5.06
CA SER A 126 3.86 14.41 6.31
C SER A 126 4.94 14.07 7.33
N PRO A 127 6.00 14.90 7.43
CA PRO A 127 7.01 14.76 8.48
C PRO A 127 6.42 14.71 9.90
N PRO A 128 5.39 15.52 10.25
CA PRO A 128 4.75 15.41 11.56
C PRO A 128 4.09 14.04 11.81
N ALA A 129 3.43 13.45 10.80
CA ALA A 129 2.82 12.13 10.94
C ALA A 129 3.90 11.04 11.09
N ALA A 130 5.01 11.14 10.36
CA ALA A 130 6.12 10.21 10.48
C ALA A 130 6.78 10.27 11.88
N ALA A 131 6.94 11.47 12.43
CA ALA A 131 7.42 11.66 13.79
C ALA A 131 6.46 11.04 14.82
N TRP A 132 5.16 11.30 14.67
CA TRP A 132 4.13 10.70 15.53
C TRP A 132 4.16 9.17 15.47
N CYS A 133 4.24 8.58 14.28
CA CYS A 133 4.38 7.13 14.10
C CYS A 133 5.61 6.57 14.82
N GLN A 134 6.76 7.24 14.71
CA GLN A 134 7.99 6.82 15.40
C GLN A 134 7.85 6.89 16.93
N THR A 135 7.21 7.93 17.45
CA THR A 135 7.01 8.11 18.90
C THR A 135 6.05 7.07 19.49
N HIS A 136 5.00 6.69 18.75
CA HIS A 136 3.93 5.85 19.28
C HIS A 136 4.00 4.37 18.83
N CYS A 137 4.79 4.04 17.81
CA CYS A 137 4.94 2.67 17.35
C CYS A 137 6.00 1.92 18.18
N ARG A 138 5.61 0.80 18.79
CA ARG A 138 6.51 -0.06 19.57
C ARG A 138 7.24 -1.10 18.73
N PHE A 139 7.15 -1.07 17.40
CA PHE A 139 7.71 -2.12 16.53
C PHE A 139 9.18 -2.40 16.85
N GLN A 140 10.02 -1.36 16.93
CA GLN A 140 11.44 -1.53 17.26
C GLN A 140 11.71 -2.05 18.68
N GLN A 141 10.77 -1.87 19.61
CA GLN A 141 10.88 -2.35 20.99
C GLN A 141 10.49 -3.83 21.13
N VAL A 142 9.56 -4.30 20.27
CA VAL A 142 9.01 -5.66 20.35
C VAL A 142 9.59 -6.60 19.31
N TYR A 143 10.15 -6.07 18.22
CA TYR A 143 10.79 -6.88 17.20
C TYR A 143 12.11 -7.43 17.77
N PRO A 144 12.35 -8.75 17.70
CA PRO A 144 13.51 -9.36 18.33
C PRO A 144 14.79 -8.89 17.63
N ALA A 145 15.85 -8.66 18.43
CA ALA A 145 17.16 -8.29 17.92
C ALA A 145 17.76 -9.39 17.02
N GLU A 146 17.45 -10.65 17.33
CA GLU A 146 17.84 -11.81 16.55
C GLU A 146 16.65 -12.38 15.77
N PRO A 147 16.79 -12.65 14.46
CA PRO A 147 15.75 -13.31 13.69
C PRO A 147 15.44 -14.69 14.27
N ILE A 148 14.16 -15.07 14.24
CA ILE A 148 13.76 -16.43 14.60
C ILE A 148 14.31 -17.38 13.53
N ALA A 149 15.26 -18.23 13.93
CA ALA A 149 15.80 -19.26 13.07
C ALA A 149 14.73 -20.33 12.81
N LEU A 150 14.18 -20.34 11.61
CA LEU A 150 13.29 -21.42 11.18
C LEU A 150 14.12 -22.63 10.79
N HIS A 151 13.69 -23.82 11.23
CA HIS A 151 14.23 -25.06 10.71
C HIS A 151 14.04 -25.09 9.19
N GLN A 152 15.14 -25.13 8.45
CA GLN A 152 15.13 -25.33 7.00
C GLN A 152 15.37 -26.82 6.77
N PRO A 153 14.43 -27.55 6.13
CA PRO A 153 14.69 -28.93 5.75
C PRO A 153 15.90 -28.97 4.79
N PRO A 154 16.70 -30.05 4.81
CA PRO A 154 17.81 -30.20 3.88
C PRO A 154 17.32 -30.00 2.45
N LYS A 155 18.03 -29.17 1.66
CA LYS A 155 17.74 -29.05 0.23
C LYS A 155 17.92 -30.44 -0.38
N GLU A 156 16.85 -31.00 -0.96
CA GLU A 156 16.95 -32.23 -1.74
C GLU A 156 18.03 -32.03 -2.80
N ALA A 157 19.07 -32.86 -2.74
CA ALA A 157 20.07 -32.89 -3.80
C ALA A 157 19.34 -33.28 -5.07
N LYS A 158 19.22 -32.35 -6.03
CA LYS A 158 18.82 -32.70 -7.39
C LYS A 158 19.77 -33.80 -7.86
N GLY A 159 19.28 -35.04 -7.86
CA GLY A 159 20.00 -36.17 -8.41
C GLY A 159 20.41 -35.79 -9.83
N ARG A 160 21.71 -35.70 -10.07
CA ARG A 160 22.23 -35.73 -11.43
C ARG A 160 21.78 -37.07 -11.98
N GLY A 161 20.79 -37.05 -12.86
CA GLY A 161 20.42 -38.22 -13.65
C GLY A 161 21.70 -38.71 -14.32
N ILE A 162 22.18 -39.86 -13.86
CA ILE A 162 23.22 -40.61 -14.55
C ILE A 162 22.51 -41.17 -15.78
N LEU A 163 22.76 -40.57 -16.94
CA LEU A 163 22.46 -41.18 -18.22
C LEU A 163 23.44 -42.34 -18.38
N THR A 164 22.97 -43.57 -18.15
CA THR A 164 23.63 -44.78 -18.62
C THR A 164 23.04 -45.16 -19.97
N GLU A 165 23.91 -45.07 -20.98
CA GLU A 165 23.98 -45.77 -22.29
C GLU A 165 22.77 -45.73 -23.23
#